data_AF-A0A095ZNM7-F1
#
_entry.id   AF-A0A095ZNM7-F1
#
_cell.length_a   1.000
_cell.length_b   1.000
_cell.length_c   1.000
_cell.angle_alpha   90.00
_cell.angle_beta   90.00
_cell.angle_gamma   90.00
#
_symmetry.space_group_name_H-M   'P 1'
#
loop_
_entity.id
_entity.type
_entity.pdbx_description
1 polymer ?
#
loop_
_entity_poly.entity_id
_entity_poly.type
_entity_poly.pdbx_seq_one_letter_code
_entity_poly.pdbx_strand_id
1 'polypeptide(L)'
;MIDKSVVKELVEDWLQDKDYFLVDVEVSKDDKIVVEIDHADGVWIEDCVELSRYIEDRLNRDDEDYELEVGSAGLGQPFKVPQQYINFIGKEVEVLDGDGLKYRGVLKSVEGNNFVVTVDEKVKVEGKKRPQLQPVDHTFQMDKVKYTKYLISFK
;
A
#
# COMPACT_ATOMS: atom_id res chain seq x y z
N MET A 1 -19.04 -19.09 -9.99
CA MET A 1 -17.89 -18.57 -9.23
C MET A 1 -17.05 -17.76 -10.19
N ILE A 2 -17.09 -16.45 -10.01
CA ILE A 2 -16.34 -15.49 -10.80
C ILE A 2 -14.84 -15.74 -10.61
N ASP A 3 -14.10 -15.76 -11.73
CA ASP A 3 -12.65 -15.98 -11.67
C ASP A 3 -11.93 -14.68 -11.32
N LYS A 4 -11.08 -14.71 -10.28
CA LYS A 4 -10.25 -13.57 -9.87
C LYS A 4 -9.38 -13.04 -11.02
N SER A 5 -8.94 -13.90 -11.94
CA SER A 5 -8.13 -13.47 -13.08
C SER A 5 -8.90 -12.58 -14.05
N VAL A 6 -10.19 -12.86 -14.29
CA VAL A 6 -11.05 -12.04 -15.16
C VAL A 6 -11.24 -10.64 -14.58
N VAL A 7 -11.57 -10.56 -13.29
CA VAL A 7 -11.73 -9.26 -12.59
C VAL A 7 -10.42 -8.48 -12.65
N LYS A 8 -9.29 -9.14 -12.39
CA LYS A 8 -7.98 -8.53 -12.43
C LYS A 8 -7.66 -7.94 -13.81
N GLU A 9 -7.90 -8.68 -14.89
CA GLU A 9 -7.67 -8.21 -16.26
C GLU A 9 -8.53 -6.98 -16.59
N LEU A 10 -9.80 -6.98 -16.20
CA LEU A 10 -10.70 -5.84 -16.40
C LEU A 10 -10.22 -4.58 -15.67
N VAL A 11 -9.74 -4.74 -14.44
CA VAL A 11 -9.18 -3.63 -13.66
C VAL A 11 -7.89 -3.14 -14.29
N GLU A 12 -6.96 -4.03 -14.64
CA GLU A 12 -5.70 -3.66 -15.29
C GLU A 12 -5.92 -2.94 -16.62
N ASP A 13 -6.91 -3.35 -17.41
CA ASP A 13 -7.32 -2.68 -18.66
C ASP A 13 -7.82 -1.25 -18.40
N TRP A 14 -8.68 -1.06 -17.39
CA TRP A 14 -9.13 0.28 -17.00
C TRP A 14 -8.00 1.19 -16.50
N LEU A 15 -6.96 0.60 -15.91
CA LEU A 15 -5.82 1.31 -15.34
C LEU A 15 -4.74 1.71 -16.38
N GLN A 16 -4.72 1.14 -17.59
CA GLN A 16 -3.61 1.33 -18.54
C GLN A 16 -3.28 2.79 -18.89
N ASP A 17 -4.29 3.66 -18.94
CA ASP A 17 -4.14 5.08 -19.28
C ASP A 17 -4.23 6.00 -18.05
N LYS A 18 -4.07 5.45 -16.85
CA LYS A 18 -4.22 6.19 -15.59
C LYS A 18 -2.99 5.99 -14.70
N ASP A 19 -2.77 6.96 -13.81
CA ASP A 19 -1.71 6.89 -12.80
C ASP A 19 -2.10 6.03 -11.58
N TYR A 20 -3.28 5.40 -11.63
CA TYR A 20 -3.77 4.45 -10.63
C TYR A 20 -3.07 3.10 -10.79
N PHE A 21 -2.97 2.34 -9.70
CA PHE A 21 -2.48 0.96 -9.73
C PHE A 21 -3.35 0.03 -8.88
N LEU A 22 -3.39 -1.23 -9.30
CA LEU A 22 -4.10 -2.27 -8.56
C LEU A 22 -3.30 -2.69 -7.33
N VAL A 23 -3.95 -2.67 -6.17
CA VAL A 23 -3.37 -3.12 -4.89
C VAL A 23 -3.75 -4.56 -4.61
N ASP A 24 -5.04 -4.88 -4.70
CA ASP A 24 -5.53 -6.24 -4.43
C ASP A 24 -6.89 -6.48 -5.10
N VAL A 25 -7.17 -7.75 -5.38
CA VAL A 25 -8.47 -8.23 -5.83
C VAL A 25 -8.81 -9.46 -5.00
N GLU A 26 -9.87 -9.41 -4.23
CA GLU A 26 -10.39 -10.58 -3.50
C GLU A 26 -11.70 -11.02 -4.11
N VAL A 27 -11.85 -12.33 -4.33
CA VAL A 27 -13.12 -12.95 -4.70
C VAL A 27 -13.42 -14.02 -3.67
N SER A 28 -14.47 -13.82 -2.91
CA SER A 28 -14.88 -14.70 -1.83
C SER A 28 -15.84 -15.79 -2.32
N LYS A 29 -16.22 -16.72 -1.42
CA LYS A 29 -17.11 -17.85 -1.75
C LYS A 29 -18.59 -17.47 -1.77
N ASP A 30 -18.93 -16.32 -1.22
CA ASP A 30 -20.26 -15.69 -1.22
C ASP A 30 -20.41 -14.73 -2.41
N ASP A 31 -19.61 -14.93 -3.47
CA ASP A 31 -19.63 -14.12 -4.69
C ASP A 31 -19.46 -12.61 -4.43
N LYS A 32 -18.69 -12.27 -3.38
CA LYS A 32 -18.27 -10.90 -3.10
C LYS A 32 -16.90 -10.64 -3.71
N ILE A 33 -16.82 -9.56 -4.48
CA ILE A 33 -15.63 -9.08 -5.16
C ILE A 33 -15.20 -7.79 -4.50
N VAL A 34 -13.98 -7.75 -3.98
CA VAL A 34 -13.37 -6.55 -3.41
C VAL A 34 -12.17 -6.16 -4.27
N VAL A 35 -12.23 -4.98 -4.85
CA VAL A 35 -11.14 -4.40 -5.65
C VAL A 35 -10.56 -3.21 -4.90
N GLU A 36 -9.26 -3.28 -4.63
CA GLU A 36 -8.51 -2.19 -4.04
C GLU A 36 -7.58 -1.56 -5.07
N ILE A 37 -7.73 -0.26 -5.29
CA ILE A 37 -6.82 0.56 -6.10
C ILE A 37 -6.11 1.59 -5.22
N ASP A 38 -5.01 2.13 -5.71
CA ASP A 38 -4.29 3.20 -5.02
C ASP A 38 -3.61 4.13 -6.03
N HIS A 39 -3.24 5.31 -5.56
CA HIS A 39 -2.65 6.39 -6.35
C HIS A 39 -1.73 7.23 -5.48
N ALA A 40 -0.66 7.78 -6.05
CA ALA A 40 0.34 8.54 -5.30
C ALA A 40 -0.26 9.75 -4.56
N ASP A 41 -1.23 10.43 -5.19
CA ASP A 41 -1.96 11.58 -4.62
C ASP A 41 -3.27 11.20 -3.91
N GLY A 42 -3.56 9.90 -3.80
CA GLY A 42 -4.82 9.38 -3.28
C GLY A 42 -5.87 9.14 -4.36
N VAL A 43 -6.92 8.41 -3.97
CA VAL A 43 -7.98 7.94 -4.85
C VAL A 43 -9.26 8.75 -4.61
N TRP A 44 -9.86 9.25 -5.69
CA TRP A 44 -11.13 9.98 -5.64
C TRP A 44 -12.32 9.02 -5.67
N ILE A 45 -13.42 9.42 -5.04
CA ILE A 45 -14.63 8.58 -4.97
C ILE A 45 -15.24 8.40 -6.36
N GLU A 46 -15.15 9.43 -7.21
CA GLU A 46 -15.62 9.41 -8.59
C GLU A 46 -14.93 8.32 -9.40
N ASP A 47 -13.60 8.18 -9.26
CA ASP A 47 -12.81 7.15 -9.95
C ASP A 47 -13.19 5.73 -9.50
N CYS A 48 -13.46 5.53 -8.21
CA CYS A 48 -13.98 4.25 -7.71
C CYS A 48 -15.35 3.92 -8.33
N VAL A 49 -16.22 4.91 -8.49
CA VAL A 49 -17.55 4.74 -9.11
C VAL A 49 -17.41 4.42 -10.60
N GLU A 50 -16.50 5.09 -11.31
CA GLU A 50 -16.24 4.80 -12.72
C GLU A 50 -15.67 3.39 -12.93
N LEU A 51 -14.71 2.98 -12.11
CA LEU A 51 -14.15 1.62 -12.16
C LEU A 51 -15.22 0.57 -11.81
N SER A 52 -16.05 0.81 -10.80
CA SER A 52 -17.15 -0.09 -10.45
C SER A 52 -18.10 -0.32 -11.63
N ARG A 53 -18.55 0.76 -12.29
CA ARG A 53 -19.39 0.66 -13.50
C ARG A 53 -18.68 -0.05 -14.65
N TYR A 54 -17.39 0.23 -14.84
CA TYR A 54 -16.60 -0.41 -15.90
C TYR A 54 -16.56 -1.93 -15.78
N ILE A 55 -16.41 -2.41 -14.53
CA ILE A 55 -16.42 -3.84 -14.18
C ILE A 55 -17.83 -4.39 -14.35
N GLU A 56 -18.86 -3.75 -13.80
CA GLU A 56 -20.26 -4.20 -13.91
C GLU A 56 -20.76 -4.28 -15.35
N ASP A 57 -20.34 -3.38 -16.24
CA ASP A 57 -20.73 -3.41 -17.66
C ASP A 57 -20.12 -4.60 -18.43
N ARG A 58 -19.05 -5.19 -17.90
CA ARG A 58 -18.28 -6.27 -18.55
C ARG A 58 -18.41 -7.62 -17.84
N LEU A 59 -18.75 -7.61 -16.56
CA LEU A 59 -19.18 -8.79 -15.83
C LEU A 59 -20.68 -8.98 -16.00
N ASN A 60 -21.07 -10.09 -16.63
CA ASN A 60 -22.46 -10.34 -16.92
C ASN A 60 -23.23 -10.70 -15.64
N ARG A 61 -23.88 -9.70 -15.03
CA ARG A 61 -24.65 -9.83 -13.79
C ARG A 61 -25.93 -10.67 -13.93
N ASP A 62 -26.35 -10.95 -15.16
CA ASP A 62 -27.50 -11.82 -15.45
C ASP A 62 -27.17 -13.32 -15.27
N ASP A 63 -25.89 -13.70 -15.23
CA ASP A 63 -25.46 -15.10 -15.10
C ASP A 63 -25.15 -15.50 -13.63
N GLU A 64 -24.64 -14.59 -12.80
CA GLU A 64 -24.33 -14.85 -11.38
C GLU A 64 -24.62 -13.61 -10.49
N ASP A 65 -25.26 -13.82 -9.33
CA ASP A 65 -25.53 -12.78 -8.33
C ASP A 65 -24.24 -12.51 -7.54
N TYR A 66 -23.70 -11.28 -7.65
CA TYR A 66 -22.45 -10.89 -7.01
C TYR A 66 -22.54 -9.52 -6.35
N GLU A 67 -21.73 -9.32 -5.32
CA GLU A 67 -21.50 -8.03 -4.66
C GLU A 67 -20.14 -7.48 -5.09
N LEU A 68 -20.10 -6.25 -5.62
CA LEU A 68 -18.86 -5.59 -6.02
C LEU A 68 -18.59 -4.38 -5.13
N GLU A 69 -17.44 -4.39 -4.47
CA GLU A 69 -16.90 -3.25 -3.73
C GLU A 69 -15.61 -2.79 -4.39
N VAL A 70 -15.58 -1.52 -4.80
CA VAL A 70 -14.38 -0.87 -5.33
C VAL A 70 -13.98 0.24 -4.37
N GLY A 71 -12.75 0.18 -3.87
CA GLY A 71 -12.26 1.13 -2.87
C GLY A 71 -10.78 1.40 -2.99
N SER A 72 -10.31 2.35 -2.18
CA SER A 72 -8.87 2.58 -2.02
C SER A 72 -8.31 1.67 -0.94
N ALA A 73 -7.01 1.37 -1.01
CA ALA A 73 -6.33 0.60 0.04
C ALA A 73 -6.39 1.27 1.42
N GLY A 74 -6.74 2.57 1.48
CA GLY A 74 -6.96 3.32 2.71
C GLY A 74 -5.68 3.92 3.30
N LEU A 75 -5.79 5.16 3.77
CA LEU A 75 -4.66 5.87 4.38
C LEU A 75 -4.27 5.21 5.71
N GLY A 76 -3.00 4.84 5.84
CA GLY A 76 -2.44 4.25 7.05
C GLY A 76 -2.64 2.74 7.18
N GLN A 77 -3.18 2.07 6.15
CA GLN A 77 -3.12 0.61 6.06
C GLN A 77 -1.69 0.12 5.74
N PRO A 78 -1.35 -1.13 6.11
CA PRO A 78 -0.15 -1.78 5.65
C PRO A 78 -0.04 -1.78 4.13
N PHE A 79 1.16 -1.51 3.62
CA PHE A 79 1.47 -1.65 2.21
C PHE A 79 1.37 -3.13 1.82
N LYS A 80 0.61 -3.40 0.76
CA LYS A 80 0.42 -4.73 0.19
C LYS A 80 1.30 -4.96 -1.03
N VAL A 81 1.62 -3.90 -1.78
CA VAL A 81 2.36 -4.00 -3.05
C VAL A 81 3.63 -3.12 -3.08
N PRO A 82 4.68 -3.51 -3.83
CA PRO A 82 5.92 -2.74 -3.93
C PRO A 82 5.72 -1.30 -4.44
N GLN A 83 4.73 -1.06 -5.29
CA GLN A 83 4.42 0.26 -5.82
C GLN A 83 4.09 1.27 -4.71
N GLN A 84 3.45 0.83 -3.62
CA GLN A 84 3.17 1.69 -2.47
C GLN A 84 4.47 2.15 -1.82
N TYR A 85 5.44 1.25 -1.61
CA TYR A 85 6.75 1.64 -1.08
C TYR A 85 7.42 2.70 -1.96
N ILE A 86 7.35 2.55 -3.28
CA ILE A 86 7.93 3.51 -4.23
C ILE A 86 7.25 4.89 -4.11
N ASN A 87 5.92 4.92 -4.06
CA ASN A 87 5.15 6.15 -3.95
C ASN A 87 5.35 6.89 -2.61
N PHE A 88 5.69 6.15 -1.55
CA PHE A 88 5.93 6.71 -0.22
C PHE A 88 7.41 7.03 0.06
N ILE A 89 8.31 6.98 -0.94
CA ILE A 89 9.69 7.45 -0.77
C ILE A 89 9.69 8.93 -0.35
N GLY A 90 10.48 9.25 0.67
CA GLY A 90 10.57 10.57 1.29
C GLY A 90 9.49 10.86 2.33
N LYS A 91 8.57 9.93 2.61
CA LYS A 91 7.49 10.09 3.59
C LYS A 91 7.81 9.37 4.90
N GLU A 92 7.17 9.81 6.01
CA GLU A 92 7.26 9.11 7.30
C GLU A 92 6.46 7.80 7.25
N VAL A 93 7.09 6.70 7.63
CA VAL A 93 6.51 5.35 7.68
C VAL A 93 6.75 4.70 9.05
N GLU A 94 5.86 3.76 9.41
CA GLU A 94 6.06 2.84 10.53
C GLU A 94 6.30 1.43 9.98
N VAL A 95 7.44 0.84 10.34
CA VAL A 95 7.80 -0.55 10.04
C VAL A 95 7.70 -1.37 11.32
N LEU A 96 7.00 -2.50 11.24
CA LEU A 96 7.09 -3.56 12.25
C LEU A 96 7.90 -4.70 11.64
N ASP A 97 9.09 -4.96 12.18
CA ASP A 97 9.93 -6.04 11.69
C ASP A 97 9.42 -7.44 12.10
N GLY A 98 10.11 -8.48 11.63
CA GLY A 98 9.79 -9.87 11.98
C GLY A 98 9.87 -10.15 13.49
N ASP A 99 10.78 -9.48 14.19
CA ASP A 99 11.00 -9.63 15.63
C ASP A 99 9.96 -8.86 16.48
N GLY A 100 9.15 -8.01 15.83
CA GLY A 100 8.11 -7.20 16.48
C GLY A 100 8.60 -5.85 16.99
N LEU A 101 9.78 -5.40 16.59
CA LEU A 101 10.30 -4.06 16.86
C LEU A 101 9.72 -3.05 15.87
N LYS A 102 9.36 -1.87 16.40
CA LYS A 102 8.77 -0.78 15.62
C LYS A 102 9.80 0.28 15.30
N TYR A 103 9.90 0.63 14.03
CA TYR A 103 10.73 1.70 13.52
C TYR A 103 9.83 2.78 12.93
N ARG A 104 10.08 4.04 13.29
CA ARG A 104 9.36 5.20 12.76
C ARG A 104 10.37 6.16 12.19
N GLY A 105 10.27 6.41 10.89
CA GLY A 105 11.29 7.17 10.19
C GLY A 105 10.88 7.49 8.76
N VAL A 106 11.78 8.10 8.02
CA VAL A 106 11.56 8.47 6.63
C VAL A 106 11.96 7.31 5.73
N LEU A 107 11.07 6.87 4.83
CA LEU A 107 11.40 5.89 3.80
C LEU A 107 12.36 6.54 2.80
N LYS A 108 13.63 6.14 2.81
CA LYS A 108 14.70 6.80 2.07
C LYS A 108 14.85 6.27 0.64
N SER A 109 14.79 4.96 0.46
CA SER A 109 14.93 4.32 -0.84
C SER A 109 14.30 2.93 -0.86
N VAL A 110 13.98 2.46 -2.07
CA VAL A 110 13.44 1.14 -2.35
C VAL A 110 14.22 0.57 -3.55
N GLU A 111 14.80 -0.62 -3.39
CA GLU A 111 15.60 -1.31 -4.40
C GLU A 111 15.14 -2.77 -4.49
N GLY A 112 14.25 -3.04 -5.45
CA GLY A 112 13.62 -4.34 -5.59
C GLY A 112 12.82 -4.70 -4.34
N ASN A 113 13.24 -5.75 -3.64
CA ASN A 113 12.61 -6.21 -2.40
C ASN A 113 13.17 -5.52 -1.14
N ASN A 114 14.27 -4.78 -1.24
CA ASN A 114 14.89 -4.11 -0.10
C ASN A 114 14.41 -2.66 -0.01
N PHE A 115 14.30 -2.13 1.20
CA PHE A 115 14.02 -0.71 1.40
C PHE A 115 14.75 -0.19 2.65
N VAL A 116 15.04 1.11 2.65
CA VAL A 116 15.80 1.77 3.72
C VAL A 116 14.91 2.79 4.41
N VAL A 117 14.86 2.74 5.74
CA VAL A 117 14.16 3.73 6.57
C VAL A 117 15.17 4.43 7.48
N THR A 118 15.21 5.76 7.41
CA THR A 118 16.04 6.59 8.28
C THR A 118 15.26 6.95 9.54
N VAL A 119 15.75 6.51 10.70
CA VAL A 119 15.14 6.72 12.02
C VAL A 119 16.01 7.68 12.84
N ASP A 120 15.39 8.67 13.48
CA ASP A 120 16.10 9.58 14.39
C ASP A 120 16.29 8.92 15.77
N GLU A 121 17.50 8.46 16.06
CA GLU A 121 17.83 7.79 17.31
C GLU A 121 18.68 8.66 18.25
N LYS A 122 18.48 8.49 19.57
CA LYS A 122 19.29 9.21 20.58
C LYS A 122 20.58 8.46 20.84
N VAL A 123 21.66 8.86 20.17
CA VAL A 123 22.99 8.30 20.33
C VAL A 123 23.78 9.08 21.38
N LYS A 124 24.43 8.37 22.32
CA LYS A 124 25.44 8.97 23.20
C LYS A 124 26.76 9.09 22.42
N VAL A 125 27.02 10.28 21.89
CA VAL A 125 28.31 10.59 21.26
C VAL A 125 29.38 10.71 22.35
N GLU A 126 30.49 9.97 22.20
CA GLU A 126 31.64 10.09 23.11
C GLU A 126 32.09 11.55 23.22
N GLY A 127 32.17 12.06 24.45
CA GLY A 127 32.55 13.44 24.75
C GLY A 127 31.40 14.43 24.99
N LYS A 128 30.13 14.06 24.77
CA LYS A 128 28.98 14.95 25.11
C LYS A 128 28.12 14.40 26.24
N LYS A 129 27.80 15.26 27.22
CA LYS A 129 26.98 14.92 28.40
C LYS A 129 25.51 14.59 28.07
N ARG A 130 24.99 15.00 26.92
CA ARG A 130 23.58 14.77 26.51
C ARG A 130 23.53 13.96 25.21
N PRO A 131 22.66 12.93 25.12
CA PRO A 131 22.41 12.21 23.87
C PRO A 131 22.00 13.17 22.75
N GLN A 132 22.49 12.92 21.53
CA GLN A 132 22.12 13.68 20.35
C GLN A 132 21.22 12.82 19.45
N LEU A 133 20.24 13.45 18.80
CA LEU A 133 19.46 12.79 17.75
C LEU A 133 20.35 12.66 16.51
N GLN A 134 20.51 11.44 16.02
CA GLN A 134 21.25 11.14 14.81
C GLN A 134 20.39 10.27 13.89
N PRO A 135 20.32 10.59 12.59
CA PRO A 135 19.66 9.74 11.62
C PRO A 135 20.45 8.43 11.45
N VAL A 136 19.79 7.30 11.70
CA VAL A 136 20.31 5.95 11.51
C VAL A 136 19.52 5.27 10.40
N ASP A 137 20.20 4.77 9.39
CA ASP A 137 19.58 4.03 8.28
C ASP A 137 19.42 2.56 8.66
N HIS A 138 18.18 2.07 8.63
CA HIS A 138 17.84 0.66 8.81
C HIS A 138 17.38 0.07 7.47
N THR A 139 17.95 -1.07 7.09
CA THR A 139 17.57 -1.78 5.86
C THR A 139 16.64 -2.94 6.19
N PHE A 140 15.50 -2.99 5.48
CA PHE A 140 14.48 -4.01 5.63
C PHE A 140 14.19 -4.69 4.29
N GLN A 141 13.54 -5.85 4.34
CA GLN A 141 13.03 -6.55 3.16
C GLN A 141 11.50 -6.64 3.26
N MET A 142 10.78 -6.37 2.17
CA MET A 142 9.30 -6.30 2.19
C MET A 142 8.67 -7.64 2.64
N ASP A 143 9.31 -8.76 2.32
CA ASP A 143 8.88 -10.12 2.69
C ASP A 143 9.23 -10.53 4.14
N LYS A 144 10.10 -9.79 4.83
CA LYS A 144 10.54 -10.11 6.21
C LYS A 144 9.93 -9.22 7.28
N VAL A 145 9.29 -8.13 6.89
CA VAL A 145 8.57 -7.25 7.82
C VAL A 145 7.15 -7.75 8.02
N LYS A 146 6.59 -7.56 9.21
CA LYS A 146 5.18 -7.87 9.49
C LYS A 146 4.27 -6.88 8.80
N TYR A 147 4.65 -5.60 8.81
CA TYR A 147 4.03 -4.57 7.99
C TYR A 147 4.96 -3.38 7.83
N THR A 148 4.72 -2.62 6.78
CA THR A 148 5.10 -1.20 6.68
C THR A 148 3.84 -0.42 6.37
N LYS A 149 3.62 0.71 7.02
CA LYS A 149 2.47 1.57 6.74
C LYS A 149 2.87 3.03 6.76
N TYR A 150 2.12 3.85 6.03
CA TYR A 150 2.28 5.30 6.08
C TYR A 150 1.92 5.83 7.48
N LEU A 151 2.82 6.65 8.05
CA LEU A 151 2.60 7.29 9.35
C LEU A 151 2.03 8.69 9.12
N ILE A 152 0.71 8.82 9.26
CA ILE A 152 0.03 10.12 9.17
C ILE A 152 0.39 10.95 10.40
N SER A 153 1.07 12.07 10.18
CA SER A 153 1.49 13.00 11.22
C SER A 153 0.80 14.34 10.98
N PHE A 154 -0.13 14.70 11.87
CA PHE A 154 -0.76 16.02 11.88
C PHE A 154 0.15 16.95 12.70
N LYS A 155 1.20 17.49 12.07
CA LYS A 155 2.01 18.57 12.66
C LYS A 155 1.36 19.92 12.42
#